data_AF-A0A1F2RB53-F1
#
_entry.id   AF-A0A1F2RB53-F1
#
_cell.length_a   1.000
_cell.length_b   1.000
_cell.length_c   1.000
_cell.angle_alpha   90.00
_cell.angle_beta   90.00
_cell.angle_gamma   90.00
#
_symmetry.space_group_name_H-M   'P 1'
#
loop_
_entity.id
_entity.type
_entity.pdbx_description
1 polymer ?
#
loop_
_entity_poly.entity_id
_entity_poly.type
_entity_poly.pdbx_seq_one_letter_code
_entity_poly.pdbx_strand_id
1 'polypeptide(L)' 'MSTNRESVEAAINRLIDRYRTRALWFLRADLYPTLRRGQLRALDQIQRHGDRDAYVEAAALRQWLLQHSSDD' A
#
# COMPACT_ATOMS: atom_id res chain seq x y z
N MET A 1 16.32 -13.32 11.67
CA MET A 1 15.39 -12.19 11.91
C MET A 1 15.23 -11.42 10.60
N SER A 2 14.44 -11.94 9.67
CA SER A 2 14.18 -11.29 8.37
C SER A 2 12.76 -10.72 8.39
N THR A 3 12.50 -9.74 9.25
CA THR A 3 11.11 -9.37 9.64
C THR A 3 10.81 -7.90 9.41
N ASN A 4 11.04 -7.39 8.19
CA ASN A 4 10.64 -6.01 7.87
C ASN A 4 9.89 -5.89 6.54
N ARG A 5 10.42 -6.43 5.44
CA ARG A 5 9.79 -6.28 4.10
C ARG A 5 8.53 -7.13 3.91
N GLU A 6 8.56 -8.39 4.34
CA GLU A 6 7.41 -9.30 4.26
C GLU A 6 6.24 -8.83 5.15
N SER A 7 6.58 -8.23 6.29
CA SER A 7 5.61 -7.57 7.19
C SER A 7 4.93 -6.37 6.52
N VAL A 8 5.69 -5.57 5.77
CA VAL A 8 5.15 -4.38 5.08
C VAL A 8 4.29 -4.76 3.88
N GLU A 9 4.68 -5.75 3.09
CA GLU A 9 3.86 -6.22 1.97
C GLU A 9 2.51 -6.78 2.45
N ALA A 10 2.53 -7.57 3.54
CA ALA A 10 1.31 -8.04 4.17
C ALA A 10 0.43 -6.90 4.69
N ALA A 11 1.02 -5.85 5.27
CA ALA A 11 0.29 -4.66 5.72
C ALA A 11 -0.35 -3.90 4.56
N ILE A 12 0.37 -3.73 3.44
CA ILE A 12 -0.16 -3.10 2.23
C ILE A 12 -1.32 -3.91 1.66
N ASN A 13 -1.19 -5.23 1.57
CA ASN A 13 -2.25 -6.10 1.07
C ASN A 13 -3.51 -6.02 1.94
N ARG A 14 -3.37 -6.03 3.26
CA ARG A 14 -4.50 -5.83 4.20
C ARG A 14 -5.18 -4.48 4.00
N LEU A 15 -4.39 -3.43 3.77
CA LEU A 15 -4.94 -2.09 3.52
C LEU A 15 -5.69 -2.04 2.19
N ILE A 16 -5.14 -2.66 1.14
CA ILE A 16 -5.80 -2.82 -0.16
C ILE A 16 -7.12 -3.53 0.01
N ASP A 17 -7.18 -4.63 0.76
CA ASP A 17 -8.42 -5.38 0.96
C ASP A 17 -9.46 -4.57 1.71
N ARG A 18 -9.06 -3.87 2.78
CA ARG A 18 -9.95 -3.02 3.56
C ARG A 18 -10.57 -1.90 2.72
N TYR A 19 -9.79 -1.29 1.83
CA TYR A 19 -10.22 -0.14 1.04
C TYR A 19 -10.52 -0.47 -0.44
N ARG A 20 -10.57 -1.76 -0.82
CA ARG A 20 -10.69 -2.19 -2.22
C ARG A 20 -11.92 -1.57 -2.90
N THR A 21 -13.08 -1.73 -2.27
CA THR A 21 -14.36 -1.25 -2.80
C THR A 21 -14.49 0.27 -2.75
N ARG A 22 -13.80 0.94 -1.81
CA ARG A 22 -13.94 2.38 -1.61
C ARG A 22 -12.96 3.20 -2.43
N ALA A 23 -11.68 2.82 -2.39
CA ALA A 23 -10.59 3.59 -2.95
C ALA A 23 -10.00 3.01 -4.24
N LEU A 24 -10.25 1.72 -4.52
CA LEU A 24 -9.62 0.98 -5.62
C LEU A 24 -10.64 0.34 -6.57
N TRP A 25 -11.90 0.80 -6.56
CA TRP A 25 -13.01 0.22 -7.32
C TRP A 25 -12.78 0.17 -8.84
N PHE A 26 -11.89 1.04 -9.36
CA PHE A 26 -11.51 1.10 -10.77
C PHE A 26 -10.34 0.16 -11.13
N LEU A 27 -9.73 -0.50 -10.13
CA LEU A 27 -8.68 -1.50 -10.34
C LEU A 27 -9.27 -2.90 -10.36
N ARG A 28 -8.51 -3.83 -10.96
CA ARG A 28 -8.85 -5.26 -10.95
C ARG A 28 -8.96 -5.80 -9.52
N ALA A 29 -10.04 -6.53 -9.24
CA ALA A 29 -10.35 -7.06 -7.91
C ALA A 29 -9.36 -8.13 -7.40
N ASP A 30 -8.52 -8.67 -8.28
CA ASP A 30 -7.46 -9.63 -7.97
C ASP A 30 -6.05 -9.00 -7.93
N LEU A 31 -5.95 -7.68 -8.11
CA LEU A 31 -4.65 -7.01 -8.16
C LEU A 31 -4.04 -6.85 -6.76
N TYR A 32 -2.90 -7.49 -6.55
CA TYR A 32 -1.99 -7.25 -5.42
C TYR A 32 -0.61 -6.87 -5.97
N PRO A 33 -0.10 -5.66 -5.66
CA PRO A 33 1.17 -5.22 -6.18
C PRO A 33 2.34 -5.86 -5.41
N THR A 34 3.13 -6.67 -6.11
CA THR A 34 4.40 -7.22 -5.62
C THR A 34 5.58 -6.28 -5.86
N LEU A 35 5.47 -5.42 -6.89
CA LEU A 35 6.48 -4.41 -7.20
C LEU A 35 6.26 -3.15 -6.36
N ARG A 36 7.35 -2.61 -5.81
CA ARG A 36 7.38 -1.35 -5.04
C ARG A 36 6.65 -0.20 -5.73
N ARG A 37 6.86 0.00 -7.04
CA ARG A 37 6.17 1.06 -7.80
C ARG A 37 4.65 0.85 -7.80
N GLY A 38 4.19 -0.40 -7.87
CA GLY A 38 2.78 -0.76 -7.75
C GLY A 38 2.24 -0.51 -6.34
N GLN A 39 3.01 -0.87 -5.31
CA GLN A 39 2.66 -0.63 -3.91
C GLN A 39 2.49 0.87 -3.62
N LEU A 40 3.45 1.70 -4.05
CA LEU A 40 3.37 3.16 -3.91
C LEU A 40 2.14 3.74 -4.63
N ARG A 41 1.80 3.24 -5.82
CA ARG A 41 0.59 3.67 -6.53
C ARG A 41 -0.68 3.25 -5.80
N ALA A 42 -0.77 2.03 -5.29
CA ALA A 42 -1.93 1.58 -4.53
C ALA A 42 -2.15 2.44 -3.28
N LEU A 43 -1.07 2.73 -2.53
CA LEU A 43 -1.12 3.61 -1.36
C LEU A 43 -1.52 5.04 -1.72
N ASP A 44 -1.03 5.58 -2.84
CA ASP A 44 -1.46 6.90 -3.36
C ASP A 44 -2.96 6.95 -3.64
N GLN A 45 -3.52 5.90 -4.26
CA GLN A 45 -4.95 5.83 -4.54
C GLN A 45 -5.79 5.69 -3.27
N ILE A 46 -5.31 4.91 -2.29
CA ILE A 46 -5.94 4.82 -0.96
C ILE A 46 -5.95 6.18 -0.26
N GLN A 47 -4.88 6.97 -0.37
CA GLN A 47 -4.84 8.33 0.18
C GLN A 47 -5.82 9.29 -0.50
N ARG A 48 -5.99 9.19 -1.82
CA ARG A 48 -6.86 10.10 -2.60
C ARG A 48 -8.34 9.80 -2.43
N HIS A 49 -8.70 8.53 -2.26
CA HIS A 49 -10.08 8.07 -2.32
C HIS A 49 -10.59 7.43 -1.02
N GLY A 50 -9.69 7.16 -0.07
CA GLY A 50 -10.03 6.65 1.25
C GLY A 50 -10.54 7.72 2.22
N ASP A 51 -10.69 7.34 3.48
CA ASP A 51 -10.97 8.25 4.58
C ASP A 51 -9.69 8.68 5.30
N ARG A 52 -9.85 9.42 6.40
CA ARG A 52 -8.74 9.91 7.21
C ARG A 52 -7.83 8.77 7.71
N ASP A 53 -8.42 7.65 8.12
CA ASP A 53 -7.66 6.51 8.63
C ASP A 53 -6.85 5.87 7.49
N ALA A 54 -7.48 5.74 6.31
CA ALA A 54 -6.81 5.30 5.10
C ALA A 54 -5.61 6.18 4.75
N TYR A 55 -5.78 7.51 4.85
CA TYR A 55 -4.71 8.47 4.58
C TYR A 55 -3.52 8.28 5.51
N VAL A 56 -3.79 8.21 6.83
CA VAL A 56 -2.75 8.08 7.86
C VAL A 56 -1.98 6.77 7.70
N GLU A 57 -2.69 5.64 7.57
CA GLU A 57 -2.07 4.32 7.45
C GLU A 57 -1.28 4.18 6.12
N ALA A 58 -1.86 4.66 5.00
CA ALA A 58 -1.17 4.64 3.71
C ALA A 58 0.06 5.55 3.68
N ALA A 59 0.02 6.71 4.35
CA ALA A 59 1.17 7.62 4.44
C ALA A 59 2.34 7.00 5.20
N ALA A 60 2.08 6.33 6.31
CA ALA A 60 3.10 5.63 7.08
C ALA A 60 3.78 4.53 6.24
N LEU A 61 3.00 3.69 5.55
CA LEU A 61 3.53 2.63 4.68
C LEU A 61 4.30 3.20 3.49
N ARG A 62 3.82 4.29 2.90
CA ARG A 62 4.48 4.96 1.77
C ARG A 62 5.83 5.53 2.20
N GLN A 63 5.88 6.21 3.35
CA GLN A 63 7.11 6.74 3.91
C GLN A 63 8.11 5.64 4.22
N TRP A 64 7.65 4.54 4.82
CA TRP A 64 8.51 3.38 5.08
C TRP A 64 9.10 2.83 3.79
N LEU A 65 8.28 2.64 2.75
CA LEU A 65 8.77 2.20 1.44
C LEU A 65 9.85 3.16 0.94
N LEU A 66 9.57 4.47 0.86
CA LEU A 66 10.54 5.45 0.37
C LEU A 66 11.86 5.45 1.16
N GLN A 67 11.83 5.25 2.47
CA GLN A 67 13.04 5.22 3.30
C GLN A 67 13.88 3.94 3.15
N HIS A 68 13.23 2.82 2.82
CA HIS A 68 13.90 1.53 2.66
C HIS A 68 14.13 1.18 1.19
N SER A 69 14.26 2.19 0.31
CA SER A 69 14.83 1.96 -1.02
C SER A 69 16.34 1.78 -0.88
N SER A 70 16.78 0.54 -0.70
CA SER A 70 18.07 0.19 -1.31
C SER A 70 17.86 0.36 -2.81
N ASP A 71 18.65 1.24 -3.42
CA ASP A 71 18.86 1.28 -4.87
C ASP A 71 18.99 -0.17 -5.37
N ASP A 72 18.23 -0.49 -6.43
CA ASP A 72 18.36 -1.76 -7.17
C ASP A 72 19.68 -1.74 -7.94
#